data_AF-A0A182LUQ7-F1
#
_entry.id   AF-A0A182LUQ7-F1
#
_cell.length_a   1.000
_cell.length_b   1.000
_cell.length_c   1.000
_cell.angle_alpha   90.00
_cell.angle_beta   90.00
_cell.angle_gamma   90.00
#
_symmetry.space_group_name_H-M   'P 1'
#
loop_
_entity.id
_entity.type
_entity.pdbx_description
1 polymer ?
#
loop_
_entity_poly.entity_id
_entity_poly.type
_entity_poly.pdbx_seq_one_letter_code
_entity_poly.pdbx_strand_id
1 'polypeptide(L)'
;MCCLEPLPQLNPSFYVKALLELHRQVCPVEQYPNLMILRLSNESLFETILPRIMSDYREYTKTISDQADEYYTYANDYYSCNLIPISHSIELRDARHVTYSIRTIFFYPKWMYKEFHMDPNGTIATAFRSGYEVVYDLDNTMEIFHWNNHSSQTITIDPHNIVVPNEMHDLYGFEIELYLSDIVRKAMPFETYFLEHVANKINGTAYVTELFTGRMSVVPLFGRHIQGSIGIVAGMGTTFWAVTVPRAKPKSIVSVLVDPLDMYTWITYFISVLIMAAVFESGIYDYYYNNVTQINLHYVHDTFVDRVVKVSDLTLLWCVYGCGTLLCVVCFVMEIVIHSESKGL
;
A
#
# COMPACT_ATOMS: atom_id res chain seq x y z
N MET A 1 -46.04 -38.58 40.35
CA MET A 1 -44.58 -38.31 40.48
C MET A 1 -43.98 -38.54 39.11
N CYS A 2 -43.80 -37.48 38.34
CA CYS A 2 -43.05 -37.54 37.08
C CYS A 2 -41.58 -37.39 37.47
N CYS A 3 -40.79 -38.44 37.31
CA CYS A 3 -39.35 -38.34 37.45
C CYS A 3 -38.84 -37.48 36.28
N LEU A 4 -38.51 -36.22 36.57
CA LEU A 4 -37.67 -35.43 35.69
C LEU A 4 -36.33 -36.15 35.60
N GLU A 5 -35.97 -36.59 34.39
CA GLU A 5 -34.62 -37.06 34.11
C GLU A 5 -33.62 -35.99 34.56
N PRO A 6 -32.50 -36.38 35.19
CA PRO A 6 -31.49 -35.42 35.60
C PRO A 6 -30.99 -34.68 34.35
N LEU A 7 -31.04 -33.34 34.40
CA LEU A 7 -30.51 -32.50 33.34
C LEU A 7 -29.08 -32.93 33.02
N PRO A 8 -28.74 -33.14 31.74
CA PRO A 8 -27.39 -33.51 31.35
C PRO A 8 -26.40 -32.50 31.93
N GLN A 9 -25.30 -33.00 32.50
CA GLN A 9 -24.22 -32.11 32.92
C GLN A 9 -23.60 -31.50 31.67
N LEU A 10 -23.85 -30.20 31.46
CA LEU A 10 -23.15 -29.43 30.44
C LEU A 10 -21.65 -29.54 30.70
N ASN A 11 -20.89 -29.78 29.64
CA ASN A 11 -19.44 -29.75 29.62
C ASN A 11 -18.98 -28.43 28.98
N PRO A 12 -18.76 -27.36 29.77
CA PRO A 12 -18.46 -26.04 29.22
C PRO A 12 -17.11 -26.03 28.49
N SER A 13 -16.21 -26.96 28.83
CA SER A 13 -14.90 -27.05 28.20
C SER A 13 -14.96 -27.39 26.71
N PHE A 14 -15.94 -28.21 26.31
CA PHE A 14 -16.17 -28.55 24.91
C PHE A 14 -16.61 -27.31 24.12
N TYR A 15 -17.63 -26.61 24.61
CA TYR A 15 -18.17 -25.40 24.00
C TYR A 15 -17.11 -24.29 23.87
N VAL A 16 -16.35 -24.05 24.94
CA VAL A 16 -15.25 -23.07 24.95
C VAL A 16 -14.21 -23.43 23.89
N LYS A 17 -13.76 -24.68 23.84
CA LYS A 17 -12.71 -25.11 22.91
C LYS A 17 -13.15 -24.97 21.45
N ALA A 18 -14.36 -25.43 21.14
CA ALA A 18 -14.91 -25.36 19.79
C ALA A 18 -15.10 -23.89 19.34
N LEU A 19 -15.74 -23.06 20.18
CA LEU A 19 -16.00 -21.67 19.81
C LEU A 19 -14.72 -20.84 19.68
N LEU A 20 -13.71 -21.09 20.52
CA LEU A 20 -12.39 -20.44 20.42
C LEU A 20 -11.69 -20.82 19.11
N GLU A 21 -11.69 -22.10 18.73
CA GLU A 21 -11.06 -22.55 17.50
C GLU A 21 -11.76 -21.97 16.26
N LEU A 22 -13.09 -21.98 16.25
CA LEU A 22 -13.88 -21.33 15.20
C LEU A 22 -13.55 -19.84 15.10
N HIS A 23 -13.58 -19.13 16.23
CA HIS A 23 -13.28 -17.70 16.29
C HIS A 23 -11.90 -17.37 15.71
N ARG A 24 -10.87 -18.16 16.04
CA ARG A 24 -9.51 -17.95 15.53
C ARG A 24 -9.39 -18.14 14.02
N GLN A 25 -10.11 -19.10 13.44
CA GLN A 25 -10.07 -19.36 12.01
C GLN A 25 -10.94 -18.37 11.21
N VAL A 26 -12.11 -17.99 11.72
CA VAL A 26 -13.01 -17.01 11.08
C VAL A 26 -12.44 -15.59 11.19
N CYS A 27 -11.85 -15.27 12.33
CA CYS A 27 -11.32 -13.94 12.65
C CYS A 27 -9.87 -14.02 13.15
N PRO A 28 -8.88 -14.09 12.26
CA PRO A 28 -7.48 -13.93 12.65
C PRO A 28 -7.20 -12.50 13.12
N VAL A 29 -6.48 -12.35 14.24
CA VAL A 29 -6.24 -11.07 14.93
C VAL A 29 -5.51 -10.07 14.04
N GLU A 30 -4.60 -10.56 13.20
CA GLU A 30 -3.78 -9.75 12.31
C GLU A 30 -4.62 -9.02 11.26
N GLN A 31 -5.79 -9.57 10.92
CA GLN A 31 -6.72 -8.98 9.95
C GLN A 31 -7.86 -8.21 10.64
N TYR A 32 -8.30 -8.68 11.81
CA TYR A 32 -9.44 -8.11 12.54
C TYR A 32 -9.04 -7.81 13.98
N PRO A 33 -8.45 -6.63 14.26
CA PRO A 33 -7.96 -6.32 15.60
C PRO A 33 -9.08 -5.95 16.59
N ASN A 34 -10.33 -5.83 16.15
CA ASN A 34 -11.45 -5.43 16.99
C ASN A 34 -12.40 -6.62 17.21
N LEU A 35 -12.77 -6.87 18.47
CA LEU A 35 -13.77 -7.87 18.85
C LEU A 35 -14.99 -7.14 19.43
N MET A 36 -16.12 -7.24 18.72
CA MET A 36 -17.41 -6.71 19.15
C MET A 36 -18.27 -7.86 19.68
N ILE A 37 -18.75 -7.72 20.92
CA ILE A 37 -19.67 -8.67 21.54
C ILE A 37 -20.99 -7.96 21.78
N LEU A 38 -22.03 -8.41 21.07
CA LEU A 38 -23.41 -7.95 21.27
C LEU A 38 -24.09 -8.88 22.25
N ARG A 39 -24.11 -8.50 23.52
CA ARG A 39 -24.64 -9.33 24.62
C ARG A 39 -26.15 -9.29 24.62
N LEU A 40 -26.76 -10.09 23.74
CA LEU A 40 -28.21 -10.27 23.69
C LEU A 40 -28.67 -11.42 24.61
N SER A 41 -27.80 -12.40 24.88
CA SER A 41 -28.10 -13.50 25.79
C SER A 41 -27.71 -13.23 27.25
N ASN A 42 -28.56 -13.69 28.18
CA ASN A 42 -28.25 -13.79 29.61
C ASN A 42 -28.08 -15.26 30.07
N GLU A 43 -27.86 -16.20 29.15
CA GLU A 43 -27.71 -17.61 29.51
C GLU A 43 -26.41 -17.91 30.29
N SER A 44 -26.49 -18.82 31.26
CA SER A 44 -25.37 -19.20 32.12
C SER A 44 -24.20 -19.83 31.37
N LEU A 45 -24.47 -20.48 30.23
CA LEU A 45 -23.44 -21.04 29.37
C LEU A 45 -22.56 -19.93 28.77
N PHE A 46 -23.18 -18.85 28.30
CA PHE A 46 -22.45 -17.74 27.72
C PHE A 46 -21.60 -17.01 28.77
N GLU A 47 -22.12 -16.81 29.99
CA GLU A 47 -21.36 -16.24 31.11
C GLU A 47 -20.13 -17.10 31.50
N THR A 48 -20.15 -18.40 31.18
CA THR A 48 -19.00 -19.30 31.38
C THR A 48 -17.98 -19.22 30.23
N ILE A 49 -18.46 -19.02 29.00
CA ILE A 49 -17.64 -19.01 27.78
C ILE A 49 -16.98 -17.64 27.56
N LEU A 50 -17.72 -16.56 27.78
CA LEU A 50 -17.32 -15.19 27.49
C LEU A 50 -15.98 -14.82 28.14
N PRO A 51 -15.73 -15.08 29.44
CA PRO A 51 -14.44 -14.77 30.05
C PRO A 51 -13.27 -15.51 29.39
N ARG A 52 -13.51 -16.71 28.84
CA ARG A 52 -12.47 -17.49 28.15
C ARG A 52 -12.11 -16.90 26.79
N ILE A 53 -13.11 -16.51 26.01
CA ILE A 53 -12.93 -15.76 24.75
C ILE A 53 -12.24 -14.43 25.02
N MET A 54 -12.67 -13.71 26.05
CA MET A 54 -12.07 -12.44 26.46
C MET A 54 -10.65 -12.61 27.02
N SER A 55 -10.31 -13.76 27.60
CA SER A 55 -8.97 -14.02 28.14
C SER A 55 -7.96 -14.42 27.06
N ASP A 56 -8.44 -14.86 25.89
CA ASP A 56 -7.60 -15.30 24.78
C ASP A 56 -6.99 -14.08 24.08
N TYR A 57 -5.67 -13.92 24.29
CA TYR A 57 -4.71 -13.03 23.63
C TYR A 57 -4.85 -11.49 23.81
N ARG A 58 -3.68 -10.86 23.94
CA ARG A 58 -3.43 -9.47 24.39
C ARG A 58 -3.57 -8.41 23.28
N GLU A 59 -4.22 -8.73 22.16
CA GLU A 59 -4.13 -7.94 20.92
C GLU A 59 -5.47 -7.39 20.40
N TYR A 60 -6.60 -7.93 20.85
CA TYR A 60 -7.90 -7.38 20.45
C TYR A 60 -8.25 -6.11 21.23
N THR A 61 -8.72 -5.10 20.51
CA THR A 61 -9.54 -4.02 21.09
C THR A 61 -10.96 -4.56 21.27
N LYS A 62 -11.45 -4.56 22.50
CA LYS A 62 -12.68 -5.25 22.88
C LYS A 62 -13.79 -4.24 23.14
N THR A 63 -14.95 -4.47 22.55
CA THR A 63 -16.16 -3.70 22.79
C THR A 63 -17.29 -4.64 23.13
N ILE A 64 -17.89 -4.44 24.30
CA ILE A 64 -19.06 -5.20 24.75
C ILE A 64 -20.20 -4.21 24.83
N SER A 65 -21.30 -4.52 24.17
CA SER A 65 -22.51 -3.70 24.21
C SER A 65 -23.75 -4.58 24.27
N ASP A 66 -24.74 -4.12 24.98
CA ASP A 66 -26.11 -4.62 25.03
C ASP A 66 -27.05 -3.84 24.10
N GLN A 67 -26.57 -2.74 23.50
CA GLN A 67 -27.34 -1.86 22.62
C GLN A 67 -26.76 -1.89 21.20
N ALA A 68 -27.36 -2.71 20.33
CA ALA A 68 -26.95 -2.83 18.93
C ALA A 68 -27.04 -1.49 18.18
N ASP A 69 -28.15 -0.74 18.34
CA ASP A 69 -28.41 0.48 17.56
C ASP A 69 -27.49 1.66 17.88
N GLU A 70 -26.92 1.72 19.09
CA GLU A 70 -26.09 2.85 19.53
C GLU A 70 -24.60 2.65 19.24
N TYR A 71 -24.13 1.39 19.23
CA TYR A 71 -22.70 1.07 19.19
C TYR A 71 -22.27 0.27 17.96
N TYR A 72 -23.22 -0.24 17.17
CA TYR A 72 -22.90 -0.96 15.94
C TYR A 72 -22.69 0.01 14.78
N THR A 73 -21.42 0.22 14.41
CA THR A 73 -21.04 1.12 13.31
C THR A 73 -20.67 0.35 12.05
N TYR A 74 -20.65 1.02 10.90
CA TYR A 74 -20.13 0.46 9.63
C TYR A 74 -18.74 -0.16 9.79
N ALA A 75 -17.89 0.40 10.66
CA ALA A 75 -16.55 -0.16 10.89
C ALA A 75 -16.62 -1.57 11.51
N ASN A 76 -17.67 -1.88 12.27
CA ASN A 76 -17.84 -3.17 12.92
C ASN A 76 -18.28 -4.26 11.93
N ASP A 77 -18.96 -3.91 10.84
CA ASP A 77 -19.29 -4.87 9.79
C ASP A 77 -18.02 -5.36 9.07
N TYR A 78 -17.08 -4.45 8.81
CA TYR A 78 -15.97 -4.71 7.89
C TYR A 78 -14.59 -4.85 8.53
N TYR A 79 -14.41 -4.43 9.79
CA TYR A 79 -13.10 -4.41 10.45
C TYR A 79 -13.12 -5.00 11.86
N SER A 80 -14.26 -5.54 12.34
CA SER A 80 -14.31 -6.30 13.58
C SER A 80 -14.80 -7.73 13.37
N CYS A 81 -14.42 -8.59 14.30
CA CYS A 81 -15.08 -9.86 14.53
C CYS A 81 -16.30 -9.63 15.43
N ASN A 82 -17.44 -10.22 15.08
CA ASN A 82 -18.69 -10.01 15.81
C ASN A 82 -19.13 -11.32 16.46
N LEU A 83 -19.32 -11.32 17.78
CA LEU A 83 -19.89 -12.46 18.51
C LEU A 83 -21.26 -12.06 19.08
N ILE A 84 -22.31 -12.75 18.66
CA ILE A 84 -23.70 -12.42 18.98
C ILE A 84 -24.37 -13.63 19.64
N PRO A 85 -24.26 -13.77 20.97
CA PRO A 85 -25.05 -14.73 21.70
C PRO A 85 -26.52 -14.32 21.74
N ILE A 86 -27.44 -15.23 21.45
CA ILE A 86 -28.87 -14.96 21.38
C ILE A 86 -29.60 -15.87 22.37
N SER A 87 -30.51 -15.30 23.17
CA SER A 87 -31.41 -16.09 24.02
C SER A 87 -32.89 -15.94 23.67
N HIS A 88 -33.25 -14.89 22.92
CA HIS A 88 -34.64 -14.61 22.59
C HIS A 88 -34.81 -14.07 21.16
N SER A 89 -35.86 -14.48 20.45
CA SER A 89 -36.07 -14.12 19.03
C SER A 89 -36.37 -12.64 18.81
N ILE A 90 -36.88 -11.95 19.85
CA ILE A 90 -37.14 -10.50 19.84
C ILE A 90 -35.83 -9.70 19.76
N GLU A 91 -34.73 -10.22 20.31
CA GLU A 91 -33.42 -9.54 20.38
C GLU A 91 -32.73 -9.45 19.00
N LEU A 92 -33.15 -10.27 18.03
CA LEU A 92 -32.63 -10.24 16.65
C LEU A 92 -33.33 -9.22 15.75
N ARG A 93 -34.38 -8.51 16.22
CA ARG A 93 -35.03 -7.47 15.40
C ARG A 93 -34.08 -6.31 15.06
N ASP A 94 -33.05 -6.12 15.87
CA ASP A 94 -32.01 -5.11 15.72
C ASP A 94 -30.81 -5.65 14.91
N ALA A 95 -30.78 -6.94 14.59
CA ALA A 95 -29.73 -7.57 13.78
C ALA A 95 -29.74 -7.16 12.30
N ARG A 96 -30.61 -6.24 11.88
CA ARG A 96 -30.59 -5.63 10.53
C ARG A 96 -29.23 -5.00 10.22
N HIS A 97 -28.52 -4.58 11.26
CA HIS A 97 -27.22 -3.95 11.15
C HIS A 97 -26.10 -4.94 10.82
N VAL A 98 -26.29 -6.25 11.01
CA VAL A 98 -25.23 -7.28 10.85
C VAL A 98 -25.26 -7.96 9.48
N THR A 99 -25.91 -7.34 8.49
CA THR A 99 -26.28 -8.01 7.24
C THR A 99 -25.12 -8.25 6.29
N TYR A 100 -23.94 -7.69 6.53
CA TYR A 100 -22.82 -7.70 5.57
C TYR A 100 -21.53 -8.35 6.09
N SER A 101 -21.53 -8.92 7.30
CA SER A 101 -20.29 -9.37 7.95
C SER A 101 -20.18 -10.89 8.10
N ILE A 102 -19.50 -11.54 7.14
CA ILE A 102 -19.11 -12.98 7.16
C ILE A 102 -18.31 -13.40 8.40
N ARG A 103 -17.89 -12.44 9.22
CA ARG A 103 -17.11 -12.63 10.45
C ARG A 103 -17.99 -12.56 11.70
N THR A 104 -19.29 -12.71 11.52
CA THR A 104 -20.25 -12.78 12.60
C THR A 104 -20.47 -14.22 13.01
N ILE A 105 -20.33 -14.49 14.31
CA ILE A 105 -20.63 -15.77 14.91
C ILE A 105 -21.88 -15.60 15.77
N PHE A 106 -22.97 -16.22 15.35
CA PHE A 106 -24.23 -16.29 16.09
C PHE A 106 -24.19 -17.51 17.00
N PHE A 107 -24.48 -17.34 18.28
CA PHE A 107 -24.41 -18.43 19.26
C PHE A 107 -25.76 -18.57 19.98
N TYR A 108 -26.48 -19.66 19.74
CA TYR A 108 -27.86 -19.79 20.23
C TYR A 108 -28.30 -21.26 20.42
N PRO A 109 -29.33 -21.53 21.24
CA PRO A 109 -29.76 -22.90 21.54
C PRO A 109 -30.61 -23.54 20.43
N LYS A 110 -30.53 -24.88 20.30
CA LYS A 110 -31.13 -25.68 19.22
C LYS A 110 -32.64 -25.50 19.03
N TRP A 111 -33.37 -25.25 20.11
CA TRP A 111 -34.81 -25.04 20.04
C TRP A 111 -35.20 -23.79 19.23
N MET A 112 -34.30 -22.80 19.11
CA MET A 112 -34.52 -21.59 18.30
C MET A 112 -34.27 -21.80 16.81
N TYR A 113 -33.48 -22.82 16.44
CA TYR A 113 -33.08 -23.05 15.05
C TYR A 113 -34.29 -23.12 14.11
N LYS A 114 -35.33 -23.85 14.53
CA LYS A 114 -36.58 -24.00 13.75
C LYS A 114 -37.34 -22.69 13.60
N GLU A 115 -37.39 -21.88 14.66
CA GLU A 115 -38.08 -20.57 14.65
C GLU A 115 -37.41 -19.61 13.67
N PHE A 116 -36.07 -19.56 13.71
CA PHE A 116 -35.25 -18.71 12.85
C PHE A 116 -35.27 -19.09 11.37
N HIS A 117 -35.46 -20.37 11.07
CA HIS A 117 -35.51 -20.89 9.70
C HIS A 117 -36.94 -21.07 9.16
N MET A 118 -37.99 -20.63 9.88
CA MET A 118 -39.36 -20.69 9.36
C MET A 118 -39.57 -19.81 8.12
N ASP A 119 -38.95 -18.62 8.09
CA ASP A 119 -38.99 -17.69 6.97
C ASP A 119 -37.58 -17.53 6.36
N PRO A 120 -37.23 -18.29 5.31
CA PRO A 120 -35.90 -18.24 4.70
C PRO A 120 -35.59 -16.92 4.00
N ASN A 121 -36.59 -16.06 3.75
CA ASN A 121 -36.39 -14.74 3.16
C ASN A 121 -36.58 -13.61 4.18
N GLY A 122 -36.75 -13.96 5.46
CA GLY A 122 -36.82 -13.01 6.55
C GLY A 122 -35.49 -12.28 6.75
N THR A 123 -35.55 -11.14 7.44
CA THR A 123 -34.36 -10.34 7.79
C THR A 123 -33.35 -11.15 8.63
N ILE A 124 -33.86 -12.04 9.49
CA ILE A 124 -33.07 -12.90 10.38
C ILE A 124 -32.32 -13.97 9.57
N ALA A 125 -33.02 -14.70 8.69
CA ALA A 125 -32.38 -15.68 7.81
C ALA A 125 -31.33 -15.02 6.90
N THR A 126 -31.57 -13.79 6.46
CA THR A 126 -30.60 -13.01 5.69
C THR A 126 -29.35 -12.66 6.51
N ALA A 127 -29.49 -12.31 7.79
CA ALA A 127 -28.35 -12.07 8.67
C ALA A 127 -27.53 -13.36 8.91
N PHE A 128 -28.19 -14.51 9.09
CA PHE A 128 -27.51 -15.79 9.25
C PHE A 128 -26.76 -16.24 8.00
N ARG A 129 -27.27 -15.92 6.80
CA ARG A 129 -26.54 -16.16 5.54
C ARG A 129 -25.21 -15.42 5.45
N SER A 130 -25.10 -14.31 6.18
CA SER A 130 -23.90 -13.51 6.23
C SER A 130 -22.98 -13.88 7.39
N GLY A 131 -23.15 -15.01 8.09
CA GLY A 131 -22.28 -15.38 9.22
C GLY A 131 -22.21 -16.89 9.49
N TYR A 132 -21.64 -17.24 10.64
CA TYR A 132 -21.57 -18.60 11.16
C TYR A 132 -22.60 -18.78 12.27
N GLU A 133 -23.37 -19.85 12.20
CA GLU A 133 -24.36 -20.20 13.21
C GLU A 133 -23.82 -21.33 14.07
N VAL A 134 -23.67 -21.08 15.36
CA VAL A 134 -23.25 -22.06 16.35
C VAL A 134 -24.46 -22.41 17.20
N VAL A 135 -25.02 -23.58 16.92
CA VAL A 135 -26.24 -24.09 17.53
C VAL A 135 -25.88 -25.12 18.57
N TYR A 136 -26.22 -24.88 19.84
CA TYR A 136 -25.92 -25.81 20.93
C TYR A 136 -27.17 -26.42 21.55
N ASP A 137 -27.01 -27.60 22.15
CA ASP A 137 -28.05 -28.26 22.93
C ASP A 137 -27.57 -28.53 24.36
N LEU A 138 -28.50 -28.84 25.25
CA LEU A 138 -28.17 -29.19 26.64
C LEU A 138 -27.44 -30.54 26.74
N ASP A 139 -27.56 -31.38 25.72
CA ASP A 139 -26.96 -32.72 25.61
C ASP A 139 -25.48 -32.71 25.15
N ASN A 140 -24.76 -31.59 25.32
CA ASN A 140 -23.37 -31.42 24.86
C ASN A 140 -23.17 -31.56 23.33
N THR A 141 -24.24 -31.39 22.55
CA THR A 141 -24.14 -31.37 21.09
C THR A 141 -24.04 -29.93 20.60
N MET A 142 -23.08 -29.68 19.70
CA MET A 142 -22.94 -28.43 18.97
C MET A 142 -23.02 -28.74 17.47
N GLU A 143 -23.70 -27.89 16.72
CA GLU A 143 -23.74 -27.92 15.26
C GLU A 143 -23.31 -26.54 14.78
N ILE A 144 -22.42 -26.49 13.79
CA ILE A 144 -21.93 -25.23 13.22
C ILE A 144 -22.37 -25.19 11.76
N PHE A 145 -23.14 -24.17 11.40
CA PHE A 145 -23.63 -23.95 10.04
C PHE A 145 -23.04 -22.67 9.45
N HIS A 146 -22.81 -22.67 8.15
CA HIS A 146 -22.48 -21.47 7.40
C HIS A 146 -23.11 -21.55 6.01
N TRP A 147 -23.65 -20.45 5.51
CA TRP A 147 -24.19 -20.39 4.17
C TRP A 147 -23.12 -19.89 3.20
N ASN A 148 -22.72 -20.75 2.28
CA ASN A 148 -21.79 -20.37 1.24
C ASN A 148 -22.53 -19.61 0.14
N ASN A 149 -22.27 -18.31 0.03
CA ASN A 149 -22.96 -17.42 -0.92
C ASN A 149 -22.69 -17.77 -2.39
N HIS A 150 -21.56 -18.40 -2.69
CA HIS A 150 -21.14 -18.72 -4.06
C HIS A 150 -21.78 -20.02 -4.58
N SER A 151 -21.83 -21.07 -3.76
CA SER A 151 -22.50 -22.34 -4.09
C SER A 151 -24.00 -22.34 -3.78
N SER A 152 -24.50 -21.36 -3.00
CA SER A 152 -25.86 -21.32 -2.48
C SER A 152 -26.23 -22.58 -1.68
N GLN A 153 -25.30 -23.06 -0.85
CA GLN A 153 -25.48 -24.24 -0.01
C GLN A 153 -25.05 -23.95 1.43
N THR A 154 -25.74 -24.57 2.39
CA THR A 154 -25.32 -24.57 3.79
C THR A 154 -24.27 -25.65 4.01
N ILE A 155 -23.10 -25.25 4.49
CA ILE A 155 -22.06 -26.15 4.95
C ILE A 155 -22.22 -26.44 6.44
N THR A 156 -21.92 -27.67 6.83
CA THR A 156 -21.89 -28.12 8.24
C THR A 156 -20.45 -28.36 8.66
N ILE A 157 -20.01 -27.71 9.73
CA ILE A 157 -18.66 -27.85 10.28
C ILE A 157 -18.72 -28.74 11.52
N ASP A 158 -17.83 -29.74 11.57
CA ASP A 158 -17.71 -30.62 12.75
C ASP A 158 -17.11 -29.84 13.93
N PRO A 159 -17.82 -29.70 15.06
CA PRO A 159 -17.31 -28.98 16.23
C PRO A 159 -16.10 -29.66 16.90
N HIS A 160 -15.84 -30.95 16.63
CA HIS A 160 -14.68 -31.66 17.18
C HIS A 160 -13.40 -31.43 16.35
N ASN A 161 -13.55 -31.10 15.08
CA ASN A 161 -12.47 -30.86 14.14
C ASN A 161 -12.82 -29.70 13.21
N ILE A 162 -12.76 -28.49 13.76
CA ILE A 162 -13.14 -27.27 13.04
C ILE A 162 -12.12 -26.97 11.96
N VAL A 163 -12.61 -26.97 10.73
CA VAL A 163 -11.88 -26.52 9.54
C VAL A 163 -12.79 -25.58 8.78
N VAL A 164 -12.51 -24.28 8.87
CA VAL A 164 -13.27 -23.26 8.14
C VAL A 164 -12.86 -23.29 6.67
N PRO A 165 -13.79 -23.52 5.72
CA PRO A 165 -13.45 -23.55 4.32
C PRO A 165 -13.11 -22.16 3.79
N ASN A 166 -12.12 -22.10 2.91
CA ASN A 166 -11.77 -20.88 2.21
C ASN A 166 -12.69 -20.70 1.00
N GLU A 167 -13.78 -19.97 1.18
CA GLU A 167 -14.79 -19.74 0.12
C GLU A 167 -14.23 -18.96 -1.08
N MET A 168 -13.15 -18.19 -0.87
CA MET A 168 -12.51 -17.42 -1.95
C MET A 168 -11.64 -18.30 -2.87
N HIS A 169 -11.48 -19.59 -2.55
CA HIS A 169 -10.72 -20.53 -3.38
C HIS A 169 -11.52 -21.07 -4.56
N ASP A 170 -12.84 -21.23 -4.39
CA ASP A 170 -13.76 -21.74 -5.41
C ASP A 170 -15.07 -20.94 -5.37
N LEU A 171 -15.33 -20.20 -6.44
CA LEU A 171 -16.49 -19.35 -6.57
C LEU A 171 -17.67 -20.03 -7.28
N TYR A 172 -17.59 -21.32 -7.61
CA TYR A 172 -18.70 -22.10 -8.19
C TYR A 172 -19.34 -21.49 -9.45
N GLY A 173 -18.53 -20.80 -10.27
CA GLY A 173 -18.96 -20.11 -11.49
C GLY A 173 -19.54 -18.72 -11.27
N PHE A 174 -19.50 -18.18 -10.04
CA PHE A 174 -20.01 -16.84 -9.72
C PHE A 174 -19.43 -15.76 -10.63
N GLU A 175 -20.31 -14.87 -11.10
CA GLU A 175 -19.97 -13.76 -12.00
C GLU A 175 -19.37 -12.60 -11.20
N ILE A 176 -18.06 -12.38 -11.37
CA ILE A 176 -17.36 -11.22 -10.84
C ILE A 176 -17.53 -10.05 -11.82
N GLU A 177 -18.37 -9.09 -11.44
CA GLU A 177 -18.65 -7.92 -12.26
C GLU A 177 -17.63 -6.81 -12.00
N LEU A 178 -16.85 -6.48 -13.02
CA LEU A 178 -15.91 -5.36 -13.04
C LEU A 178 -16.53 -4.19 -13.79
N TYR A 179 -16.69 -3.08 -13.08
CA TYR A 179 -17.05 -1.81 -13.70
C TYR A 179 -15.82 -1.19 -14.35
N LEU A 180 -15.88 -0.98 -15.66
CA LEU A 180 -14.86 -0.25 -16.42
C LEU A 180 -15.57 0.70 -17.37
N SER A 181 -15.33 2.00 -17.21
CA SER A 181 -15.82 2.96 -18.20
C SER A 181 -15.10 2.76 -19.52
N ASP A 182 -15.77 3.13 -20.60
CA ASP A 182 -15.32 2.93 -21.97
C ASP A 182 -13.95 3.60 -22.27
N ILE A 183 -13.69 4.74 -21.62
CA ILE A 183 -12.40 5.46 -21.65
C ILE A 183 -11.32 4.66 -20.92
N VAL A 184 -11.64 4.16 -19.73
CA VAL A 184 -10.70 3.43 -18.89
C VAL A 184 -10.35 2.09 -19.52
N ARG A 185 -11.33 1.38 -20.09
CA ARG A 185 -11.12 0.11 -20.78
C ARG A 185 -10.13 0.22 -21.93
N LYS A 186 -10.19 1.32 -22.70
CA LYS A 186 -9.25 1.60 -23.80
C LYS A 186 -7.85 1.95 -23.30
N ALA A 187 -7.75 2.68 -22.19
CA ALA A 187 -6.48 3.08 -21.61
C ALA A 187 -5.78 1.96 -20.81
N MET A 188 -6.55 1.07 -20.18
CA MET A 188 -6.08 0.01 -19.28
C MET A 188 -6.68 -1.36 -19.65
N PRO A 189 -6.31 -1.93 -20.80
CA PRO A 189 -6.85 -3.21 -21.25
C PRO A 189 -6.43 -4.39 -20.36
N PHE A 190 -5.38 -4.22 -19.56
CA PHE A 190 -4.84 -5.26 -18.70
C PHE A 190 -5.80 -5.66 -17.56
N GLU A 191 -6.63 -4.74 -17.06
CA GLU A 191 -7.56 -5.00 -15.95
C GLU A 191 -8.58 -6.10 -16.30
N THR A 192 -9.10 -6.08 -17.54
CA THR A 192 -10.01 -7.12 -18.04
C THR A 192 -9.32 -8.47 -18.09
N TYR A 193 -8.12 -8.53 -18.67
CA TYR A 193 -7.35 -9.77 -18.75
C TYR A 193 -6.98 -10.33 -17.38
N PHE A 194 -6.61 -9.45 -16.44
CA PHE A 194 -6.28 -9.85 -15.08
C PHE A 194 -7.49 -10.44 -14.36
N LEU A 195 -8.66 -9.79 -14.46
CA LEU A 195 -9.89 -10.31 -13.87
C LEU A 195 -10.24 -11.68 -14.45
N GLU A 196 -10.17 -11.85 -15.77
CA GLU A 196 -10.41 -13.14 -16.43
C GLU A 196 -9.45 -14.22 -15.91
N HIS A 197 -8.16 -13.87 -15.75
CA HIS A 197 -7.17 -14.81 -15.22
C HIS A 197 -7.44 -15.21 -13.77
N VAL A 198 -7.78 -14.23 -12.92
CA VAL A 198 -8.14 -14.49 -11.52
C VAL A 198 -9.40 -15.33 -11.43
N ALA A 199 -10.47 -14.95 -12.13
CA ALA A 199 -11.73 -15.65 -12.15
C ALA A 199 -11.54 -17.12 -12.56
N ASN A 200 -10.80 -17.38 -13.65
CA ASN A 200 -10.51 -18.74 -14.09
C ASN A 200 -9.72 -19.56 -13.05
N LYS A 201 -8.83 -18.92 -12.29
CA LYS A 201 -8.02 -19.60 -11.26
C LYS A 201 -8.85 -20.02 -10.04
N ILE A 202 -9.91 -19.29 -9.72
CA ILE A 202 -10.79 -19.55 -8.56
C ILE A 202 -12.17 -20.07 -8.99
N ASN A 203 -12.26 -20.67 -10.19
CA ASN A 203 -13.50 -21.22 -10.74
C ASN A 203 -14.69 -20.22 -10.72
N GLY A 204 -14.43 -18.96 -11.03
CA GLY A 204 -15.42 -17.90 -11.24
C GLY A 204 -15.51 -17.48 -12.70
N THR A 205 -16.46 -16.61 -13.02
CA THR A 205 -16.63 -16.03 -14.35
C THR A 205 -16.42 -14.52 -14.31
N ALA A 206 -15.69 -13.97 -15.27
CA ALA A 206 -15.43 -12.53 -15.35
C ALA A 206 -16.46 -11.85 -16.25
N TYR A 207 -17.08 -10.78 -15.76
CA TYR A 207 -18.02 -9.97 -16.53
C TYR A 207 -17.63 -8.49 -16.45
N VAL A 208 -17.48 -7.84 -17.59
CA VAL A 208 -17.12 -6.42 -17.66
C VAL A 208 -18.32 -5.60 -18.09
N THR A 209 -18.64 -4.59 -17.29
CA THR A 209 -19.77 -3.68 -17.52
C THR A 209 -19.32 -2.23 -17.57
N GLU A 210 -20.03 -1.43 -18.35
CA GLU A 210 -19.91 0.04 -18.34
C GLU A 210 -20.99 0.69 -17.45
N LEU A 211 -21.94 -0.10 -16.95
CA LEU A 211 -23.04 0.38 -16.11
C LEU A 211 -22.64 0.32 -14.64
N PHE A 212 -22.74 1.46 -13.96
CA PHE A 212 -22.54 1.53 -12.52
C PHE A 212 -23.78 0.98 -11.81
N THR A 213 -23.75 -0.29 -11.42
CA THR A 213 -24.87 -0.99 -10.75
C THR A 213 -24.47 -1.43 -9.34
N GLY A 214 -25.45 -1.71 -8.48
CA GLY A 214 -25.17 -2.26 -7.14
C GLY A 214 -24.63 -3.70 -7.13
N ARG A 215 -24.52 -4.36 -8.29
CA ARG A 215 -23.99 -5.73 -8.44
C ARG A 215 -22.48 -5.76 -8.71
N MET A 216 -21.87 -4.60 -8.95
CA MET A 216 -20.42 -4.52 -9.20
C MET A 216 -19.61 -5.06 -8.01
N SER A 217 -18.69 -5.96 -8.33
CA SER A 217 -17.79 -6.58 -7.36
C SER A 217 -16.44 -5.86 -7.31
N VAL A 218 -15.98 -5.34 -8.47
CA VAL A 218 -14.68 -4.68 -8.60
C VAL A 218 -14.85 -3.35 -9.31
N VAL A 219 -14.20 -2.30 -8.78
CA VAL A 219 -14.19 -0.96 -9.35
C VAL A 219 -12.76 -0.43 -9.33
N PRO A 220 -12.21 0.02 -10.48
CA PRO A 220 -10.92 0.68 -10.51
C PRO A 220 -11.03 2.07 -9.86
N LEU A 221 -10.13 2.34 -8.92
CA LEU A 221 -10.07 3.62 -8.21
C LEU A 221 -8.87 4.42 -8.70
N PHE A 222 -9.12 5.68 -9.09
CA PHE A 222 -8.08 6.63 -9.48
C PHE A 222 -7.89 7.67 -8.39
N GLY A 223 -6.71 7.70 -7.77
CA GLY A 223 -6.36 8.72 -6.79
C GLY A 223 -6.84 8.40 -5.36
N ARG A 224 -7.63 9.30 -4.75
CA ARG A 224 -7.95 9.25 -3.31
C ARG A 224 -8.95 8.13 -3.01
N HIS A 225 -8.71 7.41 -1.92
CA HIS A 225 -9.56 6.38 -1.35
C HIS A 225 -11.04 6.82 -1.33
N ILE A 226 -11.93 6.05 -1.95
CA ILE A 226 -13.38 6.27 -1.81
C ILE A 226 -13.79 5.73 -0.44
N GLN A 227 -14.42 6.57 0.37
CA GLN A 227 -14.89 6.18 1.69
C GLN A 227 -15.95 5.07 1.55
N GLY A 228 -15.70 3.90 2.13
CA GLY A 228 -16.57 2.72 2.02
C GLY A 228 -16.03 1.57 1.17
N SER A 229 -14.94 1.76 0.42
CA SER A 229 -14.29 0.65 -0.31
C SER A 229 -13.63 -0.32 0.66
N ILE A 230 -13.99 -1.61 0.58
CA ILE A 230 -13.37 -2.69 1.36
C ILE A 230 -12.40 -3.45 0.45
N GLY A 231 -11.23 -3.83 0.99
CA GLY A 231 -10.28 -4.68 0.26
C GLY A 231 -9.60 -3.96 -0.91
N ILE A 232 -9.09 -2.74 -0.67
CA ILE A 232 -8.32 -2.02 -1.71
C ILE A 232 -7.00 -2.74 -1.94
N VAL A 233 -6.78 -3.17 -3.17
CA VAL A 233 -5.51 -3.70 -3.65
C VAL A 233 -4.88 -2.66 -4.57
N ALA A 234 -3.55 -2.54 -4.52
CA ALA A 234 -2.84 -1.68 -5.45
C ALA A 234 -3.11 -2.14 -6.89
N GLY A 235 -3.60 -1.22 -7.74
CA GLY A 235 -3.84 -1.50 -9.15
C GLY A 235 -2.55 -1.88 -9.89
N MET A 236 -2.70 -2.56 -11.02
CA MET A 236 -1.56 -3.04 -11.80
C MET A 236 -0.96 -1.90 -12.62
N GLY A 237 0.33 -1.63 -12.40
CA GLY A 237 1.09 -0.62 -13.13
C GLY A 237 1.21 0.72 -12.39
N THR A 238 1.91 1.66 -13.01
CA THR A 238 2.14 3.00 -12.47
C THR A 238 1.34 4.03 -13.25
N THR A 239 0.29 4.56 -12.62
CA THR A 239 -0.43 5.72 -13.16
C THR A 239 0.23 7.00 -12.66
N PHE A 240 0.56 7.92 -13.56
CA PHE A 240 1.11 9.22 -13.20
C PHE A 240 0.43 10.34 -13.99
N TRP A 241 0.40 11.53 -13.40
CA TRP A 241 -0.05 12.74 -14.07
C TRP A 241 1.08 13.26 -14.95
N ALA A 242 0.85 13.30 -16.25
CA ALA A 242 1.79 13.83 -17.22
C ALA A 242 1.20 15.08 -17.89
N VAL A 243 2.01 16.13 -18.00
CA VAL A 243 1.66 17.30 -18.81
C VAL A 243 2.16 17.05 -20.23
N THR A 244 1.24 16.91 -21.17
CA THR A 244 1.59 16.74 -22.58
C THR A 244 2.07 18.07 -23.14
N VAL A 245 3.38 18.22 -23.34
CA VAL A 245 3.98 19.41 -23.94
C VAL A 245 4.38 19.13 -25.39
N PRO A 246 4.22 20.10 -26.32
CA PRO A 246 4.71 19.93 -27.67
C PRO A 246 6.22 19.71 -27.64
N ARG A 247 6.71 18.81 -28.51
CA ARG A 247 8.15 18.55 -28.63
C ARG A 247 8.86 19.86 -28.95
N ALA A 248 9.84 20.24 -28.13
CA ALA A 248 10.65 21.42 -28.37
C ALA A 248 11.32 21.30 -29.76
N LYS A 249 11.39 22.42 -30.48
CA LYS A 249 12.14 22.47 -31.75
C LYS A 249 13.58 22.02 -31.49
N PRO A 250 14.20 21.23 -32.39
CA PRO A 250 15.57 20.81 -32.21
C PRO A 250 16.46 22.04 -31.99
N LYS A 251 17.27 22.02 -30.93
CA LYS A 251 18.25 23.08 -30.68
C LYS A 251 19.17 23.18 -31.91
N SER A 252 19.58 24.40 -32.25
CA SER A 252 20.59 24.61 -33.30
C SER A 252 21.88 23.86 -32.94
N ILE A 253 22.54 23.27 -33.95
CA ILE A 253 23.84 22.60 -33.77
C ILE A 253 24.85 23.53 -33.07
N VAL A 254 24.81 24.83 -33.38
CA VAL A 254 25.67 25.84 -32.73
C VAL A 254 25.36 25.96 -31.23
N SER A 255 24.09 25.92 -30.84
CA SER A 255 23.70 25.95 -29.42
C SER A 255 24.18 24.71 -28.68
N VAL A 256 24.22 23.54 -29.33
CA VAL A 256 24.74 22.30 -28.75
C VAL A 256 26.27 22.34 -28.62
N LEU A 257 26.98 23.00 -29.54
CA LEU A 257 28.44 23.14 -29.50
C LEU A 257 28.93 24.18 -28.47
N VAL A 258 28.10 25.18 -28.16
CA VAL A 258 28.39 26.20 -27.15
C VAL A 258 27.93 25.79 -25.75
N ASP A 259 26.87 24.96 -25.63
CA ASP A 259 26.31 24.43 -24.36
C ASP A 259 27.33 23.77 -23.40
N PRO A 260 28.38 23.02 -23.83
CA PRO A 260 29.21 22.28 -22.87
C PRO A 260 30.14 23.18 -22.05
N LEU A 261 30.30 24.46 -22.40
CA LEU A 261 31.18 25.40 -21.72
C LEU A 261 30.38 26.60 -21.21
N ASP A 262 30.49 26.88 -19.91
CA ASP A 262 29.81 28.00 -19.28
C ASP A 262 30.38 29.35 -19.75
N MET A 263 29.61 30.43 -19.60
CA MET A 263 29.98 31.79 -20.00
C MET A 263 31.31 32.23 -19.37
N TYR A 264 31.55 31.85 -18.11
CA TYR A 264 32.81 32.11 -17.42
C TYR A 264 34.01 31.38 -18.07
N THR A 265 33.80 30.17 -18.58
CA THR A 265 34.82 29.41 -19.30
C THR A 265 35.20 30.09 -20.61
N TRP A 266 34.22 30.65 -21.33
CA TRP A 266 34.48 31.43 -22.53
C TRP A 266 35.24 32.74 -22.24
N ILE A 267 34.86 33.47 -21.19
CA ILE A 267 35.50 34.72 -20.79
C ILE A 267 36.96 34.48 -20.37
N THR A 268 37.19 33.46 -19.54
CA THR A 268 38.53 33.09 -19.08
C THR A 268 39.43 32.65 -20.23
N TYR A 269 38.92 31.84 -21.16
CA TYR A 269 39.65 31.48 -22.36
C TYR A 269 40.03 32.72 -23.18
N PHE A 270 39.09 33.64 -23.42
CA PHE A 270 39.34 34.87 -24.17
C PHE A 270 40.41 35.76 -23.50
N ILE A 271 40.33 35.96 -22.18
CA ILE A 271 41.32 36.72 -21.42
C ILE A 271 42.69 36.04 -21.48
N SER A 272 42.74 34.71 -21.35
CA SER A 272 44.01 33.97 -21.43
C SER A 272 44.70 34.14 -22.79
N VAL A 273 43.93 34.13 -23.89
CA VAL A 273 44.45 34.34 -25.24
C VAL A 273 44.98 35.77 -25.40
N LEU A 274 44.27 36.78 -24.88
CA LEU A 274 44.72 38.18 -24.93
C LEU A 274 46.00 38.41 -24.13
N ILE A 275 46.11 37.82 -22.93
CA ILE A 275 47.33 37.92 -22.12
C ILE A 275 48.51 37.28 -22.86
N MET A 276 48.32 36.09 -23.44
CA MET A 276 49.37 35.44 -24.23
C MET A 276 49.80 36.30 -25.42
N ALA A 277 48.84 36.85 -26.18
CA ALA A 277 49.14 37.73 -27.30
C ALA A 277 49.92 39.00 -26.88
N ALA A 278 49.50 39.65 -25.79
CA ALA A 278 50.19 40.83 -25.26
C ALA A 278 51.61 40.51 -24.77
N VAL A 279 51.84 39.35 -24.17
CA VAL A 279 53.17 38.89 -23.74
C VAL A 279 54.08 38.64 -24.95
N PHE A 280 53.55 38.08 -26.04
CA PHE A 280 54.31 37.90 -27.29
C PHE A 280 54.59 39.25 -27.98
N GLU A 281 53.59 40.11 -28.16
CA GLU A 281 53.75 41.39 -28.87
C GLU A 281 54.60 42.41 -28.11
N SER A 282 54.55 42.41 -26.79
CA SER A 282 55.41 43.29 -25.97
C SER A 282 56.90 42.97 -26.09
N GLY A 283 57.27 41.87 -26.76
CA GLY A 283 58.66 41.45 -26.94
C GLY A 283 59.33 41.06 -25.63
N ILE A 284 58.59 40.98 -24.51
CA ILE A 284 59.10 40.56 -23.20
C ILE A 284 59.57 39.11 -23.27
N TYR A 285 58.87 38.27 -24.01
CA TYR A 285 59.28 36.89 -24.28
C TYR A 285 60.63 36.85 -25.01
N ASP A 286 60.78 37.59 -26.11
CA ASP A 286 62.03 37.68 -26.87
C ASP A 286 63.16 38.34 -26.08
N TYR A 287 62.87 39.36 -25.27
CA TYR A 287 63.84 40.03 -24.41
C TYR A 287 64.34 39.10 -23.30
N TYR A 288 63.44 38.38 -22.62
CA TYR A 288 63.82 37.41 -21.58
C TYR A 288 64.66 36.27 -22.16
N TYR A 289 64.27 35.71 -23.30
CA TYR A 289 65.02 34.62 -23.93
C TYR A 289 66.37 35.08 -24.50
N ASN A 290 66.44 36.25 -25.16
CA ASN A 290 67.70 36.78 -25.68
C ASN A 290 68.68 37.19 -24.56
N ASN A 291 68.19 37.73 -23.44
CA ASN A 291 69.05 38.19 -22.35
C ASN A 291 69.59 37.02 -21.49
N VAL A 292 68.79 35.97 -21.28
CA VAL A 292 69.25 34.73 -20.61
C VAL A 292 70.19 33.91 -21.50
N THR A 293 69.98 33.91 -22.82
CA THR A 293 70.88 33.19 -23.75
C THR A 293 72.18 33.94 -24.04
N GLN A 294 72.21 35.28 -23.99
CA GLN A 294 73.45 36.06 -24.17
C GLN A 294 74.47 35.94 -23.02
N ILE A 295 74.03 35.68 -21.79
CA ILE A 295 74.97 35.49 -20.66
C ILE A 295 75.74 34.15 -20.78
N ASN A 296 75.31 33.22 -21.65
CA ASN A 296 75.88 31.87 -21.74
C ASN A 296 76.26 31.42 -23.16
N LEU A 297 76.53 32.33 -24.09
CA LEU A 297 76.98 31.96 -25.44
C LEU A 297 78.28 32.65 -25.84
N HIS A 298 79.39 32.13 -25.31
CA HIS A 298 80.48 31.74 -26.22
C HIS A 298 79.93 30.56 -27.03
N TYR A 299 79.63 30.84 -28.30
CA TYR A 299 78.79 30.03 -29.19
C TYR A 299 79.39 28.65 -29.51
N VAL A 300 78.67 27.58 -29.18
CA VAL A 300 78.69 26.33 -29.95
C VAL A 300 77.24 25.99 -30.29
N HIS A 301 76.99 25.79 -31.57
CA HIS A 301 75.67 25.65 -32.18
C HIS A 301 75.22 24.19 -32.06
N ASP A 302 74.68 23.80 -30.90
CA ASP A 302 74.08 22.47 -30.74
C ASP A 302 72.57 22.51 -30.99
N THR A 303 72.15 21.60 -31.86
CA THR A 303 70.77 21.40 -32.32
C THR A 303 69.80 21.09 -31.18
N PHE A 304 68.58 21.64 -31.32
CA PHE A 304 67.48 21.76 -30.36
C PHE A 304 66.90 20.45 -29.74
N VAL A 305 67.53 19.29 -29.91
CA VAL A 305 66.90 17.99 -29.63
C VAL A 305 67.16 17.46 -28.21
N ASP A 306 68.18 17.95 -27.49
CA ASP A 306 68.60 17.37 -26.19
C ASP A 306 68.57 18.31 -24.96
N ARG A 307 67.95 19.49 -25.04
CA ARG A 307 67.81 20.33 -23.83
C ARG A 307 66.66 19.84 -22.95
N VAL A 308 67.01 19.10 -21.90
CA VAL A 308 66.12 18.78 -20.77
C VAL A 308 65.65 20.09 -20.13
N VAL A 309 64.35 20.37 -20.23
CA VAL A 309 63.69 21.54 -19.65
C VAL A 309 63.99 21.60 -18.14
N LYS A 310 64.69 22.66 -17.69
CA LYS A 310 65.01 22.85 -16.28
C LYS A 310 63.87 23.57 -15.58
N VAL A 311 63.66 23.29 -14.30
CA VAL A 311 62.62 23.91 -13.46
C VAL A 311 62.73 25.45 -13.45
N SER A 312 63.95 25.99 -13.63
CA SER A 312 64.20 27.43 -13.78
C SER A 312 63.53 28.05 -15.00
N ASP A 313 63.43 27.32 -16.11
CA ASP A 313 62.90 27.84 -17.38
C ASP A 313 61.36 27.90 -17.35
N LEU A 314 60.75 27.15 -16.43
CA LEU A 314 59.32 27.17 -16.16
C LEU A 314 58.90 28.29 -15.20
N THR A 315 59.84 29.06 -14.62
CA THR A 315 59.51 30.08 -13.59
C THR A 315 58.59 31.18 -14.10
N LEU A 316 58.77 31.62 -15.35
CA LEU A 316 57.87 32.61 -15.96
C LEU A 316 56.47 32.03 -16.21
N LEU A 317 56.40 30.77 -16.64
CA LEU A 317 55.13 30.03 -16.77
C LEU A 317 54.45 29.88 -15.40
N TRP A 318 55.20 29.57 -14.35
CA TRP A 318 54.70 29.48 -12.97
C TRP A 318 54.23 30.82 -12.43
N CYS A 319 54.89 31.94 -12.77
CA CYS A 319 54.44 33.28 -12.41
C CYS A 319 53.11 33.61 -13.12
N VAL A 320 53.00 33.34 -14.42
CA VAL A 320 51.76 33.59 -15.17
C VAL A 320 50.62 32.69 -14.67
N TYR A 321 50.90 31.40 -14.43
CA TYR A 321 49.95 30.46 -13.84
C TYR A 321 49.54 30.88 -12.42
N GLY A 322 50.49 31.32 -11.60
CA GLY A 322 50.26 31.80 -10.25
C GLY A 322 49.41 33.06 -10.23
N CYS A 323 49.70 34.04 -11.10
CA CYS A 323 48.89 35.25 -11.26
C CYS A 323 47.48 34.93 -11.76
N GLY A 324 47.34 34.03 -12.74
CA GLY A 324 46.04 33.57 -13.23
C GLY A 324 45.22 32.86 -12.14
N THR A 325 45.85 31.99 -11.36
CA THR A 325 45.20 31.28 -10.26
C THR A 325 44.75 32.25 -9.16
N LEU A 326 45.58 33.25 -8.83
CA LEU A 326 45.22 34.31 -7.87
C LEU A 326 44.02 35.13 -8.35
N LEU A 327 43.98 35.48 -9.63
CA LEU A 327 42.85 36.19 -10.23
C LEU A 327 41.56 35.35 -10.13
N CYS A 328 41.63 34.05 -10.45
CA CYS A 328 40.49 33.14 -10.32
C CYS A 328 40.00 33.03 -8.87
N VAL A 329 40.90 32.94 -7.89
CA VAL A 329 40.53 32.90 -6.46
C VAL A 329 39.85 34.21 -6.04
N VAL A 330 40.35 35.36 -6.48
CA VAL A 330 39.73 36.67 -6.18
C VAL A 330 38.33 36.76 -6.80
N CYS A 331 38.15 36.33 -8.05
CA CYS A 331 36.85 36.28 -8.69
C CYS A 331 35.87 35.35 -7.96
N PHE A 332 36.33 34.18 -7.52
CA PHE A 332 35.50 33.23 -6.76
C PHE A 332 35.09 33.77 -5.38
N VAL A 333 35.98 34.47 -4.69
CA VAL A 333 35.66 35.13 -3.40
C VAL A 333 34.65 36.26 -3.61
N MET A 334 34.82 37.07 -4.66
CA MET A 334 33.84 38.11 -5.03
C MET A 334 32.46 37.52 -5.32
N GLU A 335 32.41 36.39 -6.03
CA GLU A 335 31.15 35.68 -6.30
C GLU A 335 30.49 35.17 -5.02
N ILE A 336 31.25 34.58 -4.09
CA ILE A 336 30.73 34.17 -2.77
C ILE A 336 30.16 35.36 -2.01
N VAL A 337 30.86 36.49 -1.98
CA VAL A 337 30.41 37.70 -1.28
C VAL A 337 29.12 38.23 -1.88
N ILE A 338 29.07 38.40 -3.21
CA ILE A 338 27.86 38.87 -3.92
C ILE A 338 26.69 37.91 -3.73
N HIS A 339 26.94 36.60 -3.79
CA HIS A 339 25.89 35.59 -3.59
C HIS A 339 25.41 35.53 -2.14
N SER A 340 26.28 35.83 -1.17
CA SER A 340 25.91 35.93 0.24
C SER A 340 25.04 37.16 0.53
N GLU A 341 25.31 38.31 -0.11
CA GLU A 341 24.46 39.50 -0.01
C GLU A 341 23.10 39.31 -0.69
N SER A 342 23.06 38.58 -1.82
CA SER A 342 21.81 38.25 -2.52
C SER A 342 20.88 37.32 -1.74
N LYS A 343 21.35 36.60 -0.72
CA LYS A 343 20.52 35.76 0.17
C LYS A 343 20.12 36.46 1.47
N GLY A 344 20.59 37.70 1.68
CA GLY A 344 20.28 38.53 2.86
C GLY A 344 19.15 39.55 2.65
N LEU A 345 18.50 39.53 1.48
CA LEU A 345 17.22 40.18 1.14
C LEU A 345 16.19 39.09 0.85
#